data_AF-A0A354I911-F1
#
_entry.id   AF-A0A354I911-F1
#
_cell.length_a   1.000
_cell.length_b   1.000
_cell.length_c   1.000
_cell.angle_alpha   90.00
_cell.angle_beta   90.00
_cell.angle_gamma   90.00
#
_symmetry.space_group_name_H-M   'P 1'
#
loop_
_entity.id
_entity.type
_entity.pdbx_description
1 polymer ?
#
loop_
_entity_poly.entity_id
_entity_poly.type
_entity_poly.pdbx_seq_one_letter_code
_entity_poly.pdbx_strand_id
1 'polypeptide(L)'
;MVLESVVAVVKEAAKEIAEKALKTTEEIMKKEVESLPEQIGESSEVGDWADKIGGRIETDDLPDEIGDDITSKNQENLNDAQDNGNIENIGETDAPEKKGGSYDEVFREGKGDKYEVHHMPADSASNLERGDGPAIKMEKEDHRQTASCGSSREAREYRAQQKELIEQGKFREALQMDIDDIHEKFGDKYDDAISEMLEYVDKLEAEGKING
;
A
#
# COMPACT_ATOMS: atom_id res chain seq x y z
N MET A 1 -8.02 23.96 -54.91
CA MET A 1 -8.09 25.19 -54.08
C MET A 1 -9.12 25.12 -52.94
N VAL A 2 -10.15 24.26 -52.97
CA VAL A 2 -11.20 24.26 -51.92
C VAL A 2 -10.82 23.45 -50.66
N LEU A 3 -10.00 22.40 -50.81
CA LEU A 3 -9.65 21.49 -49.68
C LEU A 3 -8.68 22.12 -48.67
N GLU A 4 -7.73 22.95 -49.10
CA GLU A 4 -6.80 23.63 -48.18
C GLU A 4 -7.50 24.67 -47.31
N SER A 5 -8.58 25.29 -47.81
CA SER A 5 -9.36 26.28 -47.06
C SER A 5 -10.14 25.66 -45.89
N VAL A 6 -10.62 24.42 -46.02
CA VAL A 6 -11.39 23.76 -44.96
C VAL A 6 -10.49 23.31 -43.82
N VAL A 7 -9.29 22.80 -44.13
CA VAL A 7 -8.31 22.39 -43.13
C VAL A 7 -7.82 23.58 -42.30
N ALA A 8 -7.64 24.75 -42.91
CA ALA A 8 -7.26 25.97 -42.20
C ALA A 8 -8.33 26.42 -41.20
N VAL A 9 -9.62 26.38 -41.60
CA VAL A 9 -10.74 26.76 -40.72
C VAL A 9 -10.88 25.81 -39.54
N VAL A 10 -10.68 24.50 -39.73
CA VAL A 10 -10.76 23.52 -38.64
C VAL A 10 -9.61 23.69 -37.65
N LYS A 11 -8.39 23.99 -38.12
CA LYS A 11 -7.24 24.26 -37.24
C LYS A 11 -7.42 25.52 -36.42
N GLU A 12 -7.97 26.58 -37.01
CA GLU A 12 -8.22 27.83 -36.29
C GLU A 12 -9.31 27.65 -35.22
N ALA A 13 -10.39 26.93 -35.55
CA ALA A 13 -11.44 26.61 -34.57
C ALA A 13 -10.92 25.74 -33.41
N ALA A 14 -10.05 24.77 -33.68
CA ALA A 14 -9.45 23.94 -32.62
C ALA A 14 -8.54 24.76 -31.70
N LYS A 15 -7.82 25.75 -32.25
CA LYS A 15 -6.97 26.65 -31.46
C LYS A 15 -7.79 27.58 -30.58
N GLU A 16 -8.89 28.14 -31.09
CA GLU A 16 -9.79 29.02 -30.32
C GLU A 16 -10.44 28.26 -29.14
N ILE A 17 -10.82 27.00 -29.35
CA ILE A 17 -11.37 26.14 -28.27
C ILE A 17 -10.31 25.86 -27.19
N ALA A 18 -9.07 25.58 -27.58
CA ALA A 18 -7.98 25.33 -26.64
C ALA A 18 -7.63 26.58 -25.81
N GLU A 19 -7.57 27.76 -26.42
CA GLU A 19 -7.31 29.02 -25.70
C GLU A 19 -8.44 29.37 -24.71
N LYS A 20 -9.70 29.09 -25.08
CA LYS A 20 -10.85 29.31 -24.19
C LYS A 20 -10.86 28.36 -22.99
N ALA A 21 -10.42 27.11 -23.18
CA ALA A 21 -10.27 26.15 -22.10
C ALA A 21 -9.21 26.60 -21.07
N LEU A 22 -8.05 27.08 -21.54
CA LEU A 22 -6.96 27.55 -20.68
C LEU A 22 -7.33 28.79 -19.86
N LYS A 23 -8.09 29.71 -20.45
CA LYS A 23 -8.54 30.92 -19.75
C LYS A 23 -9.56 30.62 -18.65
N THR A 24 -10.37 29.57 -18.86
CA THR A 24 -11.36 29.10 -17.89
C THR A 24 -10.68 28.46 -16.68
N THR A 25 -9.61 27.68 -16.88
CA THR A 25 -8.86 27.05 -15.78
C THR A 25 -8.08 28.05 -14.94
N GLU A 26 -7.51 29.11 -15.54
CA GLU A 26 -6.86 30.19 -14.80
C GLU A 26 -7.85 30.99 -13.92
N GLU A 27 -9.06 31.26 -14.39
CA GLU A 27 -10.08 31.93 -13.56
C GLU A 27 -10.54 31.06 -12.40
N ILE A 28 -10.66 29.74 -12.59
CA ILE A 28 -11.03 28.81 -11.52
C ILE A 28 -9.93 28.78 -10.44
N MET A 29 -8.66 28.70 -10.83
CA MET A 29 -7.54 28.72 -9.87
C MET A 29 -7.44 30.06 -9.11
N LYS A 30 -7.72 31.21 -9.74
CA LYS A 30 -7.72 32.50 -9.03
C LYS A 30 -8.84 32.61 -7.99
N LYS A 31 -10.01 32.03 -8.27
CA LYS A 31 -11.16 32.10 -7.37
C LYS A 31 -10.97 31.27 -6.09
N GLU A 32 -10.12 30.24 -6.14
CA GLU A 32 -9.83 29.35 -5.02
C GLU A 32 -8.75 29.91 -4.07
N VAL A 33 -7.82 30.72 -4.59
CA VAL A 33 -6.81 31.43 -3.77
C VAL A 33 -7.43 32.57 -2.97
N GLU A 34 -8.52 33.17 -3.45
CA GLU A 34 -9.17 34.33 -2.80
C GLU A 34 -10.17 33.96 -1.69
N SER A 35 -10.41 32.65 -1.45
CA SER A 35 -11.32 32.18 -0.39
C SER A 35 -10.61 31.65 0.87
N LEU A 36 -9.31 31.90 1.03
CA LEU A 36 -8.56 31.51 2.23
C LEU A 36 -8.73 32.57 3.32
N PRO A 37 -9.23 32.21 4.53
CA PRO A 37 -9.31 33.16 5.63
C PRO A 37 -7.90 33.51 6.16
N GLU A 38 -7.54 34.79 6.09
CA GLU A 38 -6.42 35.36 6.84
C GLU A 38 -6.74 35.30 8.35
N GLN A 39 -6.10 34.40 9.08
CA GLN A 39 -5.93 34.55 10.52
C GLN A 39 -4.46 34.33 10.91
N ILE A 40 -3.70 35.40 10.74
CA ILE A 40 -2.47 35.67 11.50
C ILE A 40 -2.88 36.49 12.73
N GLY A 41 -2.88 35.83 13.90
CA GLY A 41 -3.02 36.45 15.22
C GLY A 41 -1.72 36.31 16.00
N GLU A 42 -1.14 37.46 16.33
CA GLU A 42 0.07 37.76 17.10
C GLU A 42 0.59 36.73 18.12
N SER A 43 1.92 36.57 18.09
CA SER A 43 2.73 36.05 19.20
C SER A 43 2.75 37.00 20.39
N SER A 44 2.36 36.51 21.56
CA SER A 44 2.95 36.94 22.84
C SER A 44 2.58 35.95 23.95
N GLU A 45 3.56 35.18 24.42
CA GLU A 45 4.00 35.11 25.83
C GLU A 45 4.81 33.84 26.04
N VAL A 46 6.11 34.04 26.20
CA VAL A 46 7.06 33.05 26.67
C VAL A 46 6.82 32.93 28.18
N GLY A 47 6.17 31.85 28.60
CA GLY A 47 5.82 31.56 29.99
C GLY A 47 6.35 30.19 30.41
N ASP A 48 7.54 30.23 31.00
CA ASP A 48 8.26 29.19 31.75
C ASP A 48 7.38 28.15 32.49
N TRP A 49 7.34 26.92 31.97
CA TRP A 49 6.86 25.72 32.69
C TRP A 49 7.90 24.58 32.53
N ALA A 50 9.16 24.90 32.83
CA ALA A 50 10.10 23.87 33.29
C ALA A 50 9.81 23.58 34.77
N ASP A 51 9.91 22.32 35.16
CA ASP A 51 9.64 21.77 36.50
C ASP A 51 8.16 21.68 36.91
N LYS A 52 7.56 20.50 36.66
CA LYS A 52 7.02 19.61 37.72
C LYS A 52 6.11 18.52 37.14
N ILE A 53 6.72 17.48 36.58
CA ILE A 53 6.28 16.09 36.76
C ILE A 53 7.48 15.19 36.44
N GLY A 54 8.29 14.96 37.48
CA GLY A 54 9.21 13.83 37.49
C GLY A 54 8.41 12.53 37.48
N GLY A 55 8.62 11.73 36.45
CA GLY A 55 8.03 10.42 36.27
C GLY A 55 8.78 9.69 35.16
N ARG A 56 9.96 9.18 35.52
CA ARG A 56 10.78 8.30 34.69
C ARG A 56 10.01 6.99 34.48
N ILE A 57 9.61 6.72 33.24
CA ILE A 57 9.20 5.40 32.73
C ILE A 57 9.99 5.27 31.42
N GLU A 58 11.21 4.75 31.50
CA GLU A 58 11.52 3.37 31.09
C GLU A 58 11.05 3.13 29.64
N THR A 59 11.94 3.50 28.72
CA THR A 59 12.10 2.84 27.44
C THR A 59 12.34 1.37 27.71
N ASP A 60 11.57 0.48 27.08
CA ASP A 60 11.97 -0.82 26.54
C ASP A 60 10.70 -1.67 26.27
N ASP A 61 10.69 -2.36 25.13
CA ASP A 61 9.81 -3.49 24.76
C ASP A 61 8.39 -3.23 24.21
N LEU A 62 8.31 -2.76 22.96
CA LEU A 62 7.27 -3.22 22.02
C LEU A 62 7.97 -3.98 20.87
N PRO A 63 7.71 -5.28 20.66
CA PRO A 63 8.47 -6.07 19.70
C PRO A 63 8.05 -5.78 18.26
N ASP A 64 8.95 -5.12 17.53
CA ASP A 64 9.05 -5.18 16.07
C ASP A 64 9.45 -6.60 15.67
N GLU A 65 8.71 -7.18 14.71
CA GLU A 65 9.06 -8.36 13.90
C GLU A 65 10.09 -9.34 14.51
N ILE A 66 9.61 -10.34 15.26
CA ILE A 66 10.47 -11.45 15.69
C ILE A 66 10.68 -12.39 14.49
N GLY A 67 11.73 -12.09 13.72
CA GLY A 67 12.43 -13.04 12.85
C GLY A 67 13.76 -13.45 13.49
N ASP A 68 13.92 -14.76 13.67
CA ASP A 68 15.17 -15.53 13.79
C ASP A 68 16.16 -15.24 14.93
N ASP A 69 16.04 -16.01 16.03
CA ASP A 69 17.20 -16.60 16.72
C ASP A 69 16.79 -17.87 17.51
N ILE A 70 17.04 -19.05 16.95
CA ILE A 70 17.16 -20.29 17.74
C ILE A 70 18.61 -20.74 17.65
N THR A 71 19.43 -20.23 18.57
CA THR A 71 20.76 -20.74 18.80
C THR A 71 20.72 -22.09 19.53
N SER A 72 21.44 -23.06 18.97
CA SER A 72 21.62 -24.42 19.44
C SER A 72 22.08 -24.56 20.90
N LYS A 73 21.47 -25.51 21.63
CA LYS A 73 22.15 -26.60 22.37
C LYS A 73 21.12 -27.42 23.13
N ASN A 74 20.88 -28.66 22.67
CA ASN A 74 21.00 -29.85 23.51
C ASN A 74 20.94 -31.08 22.62
N GLN A 75 22.09 -31.74 22.54
CA GLN A 75 22.35 -32.96 21.82
C GLN A 75 22.43 -34.07 22.86
N GLU A 76 21.41 -34.94 22.93
CA GLU A 76 21.41 -36.32 23.44
C GLU A 76 20.10 -36.95 22.91
N ASN A 77 19.98 -38.17 22.38
CA ASN A 77 20.87 -39.24 22.00
C ASN A 77 20.02 -40.19 21.10
N LEU A 78 20.71 -41.04 20.35
CA LEU A 78 20.28 -42.02 19.35
C LEU A 78 19.22 -43.03 19.84
N ASN A 79 18.34 -43.44 18.91
CA ASN A 79 17.67 -44.74 18.70
C ASN A 79 16.67 -44.49 17.54
N ASP A 80 16.40 -45.31 16.54
CA ASP A 80 16.86 -46.63 16.12
C ASP A 80 16.48 -46.75 14.63
N ALA A 81 17.14 -47.65 13.93
CA ALA A 81 16.89 -47.93 12.53
C ALA A 81 15.54 -48.63 12.31
N GLN A 82 15.08 -48.54 11.05
CA GLN A 82 14.19 -49.47 10.34
C GLN A 82 12.66 -49.27 10.45
N ASP A 83 12.11 -48.88 9.29
CA ASP A 83 11.14 -49.70 8.54
C ASP A 83 9.63 -49.42 8.71
N ASN A 84 9.00 -49.24 7.55
CA ASN A 84 7.58 -49.43 7.21
C ASN A 84 6.51 -48.51 7.81
N GLY A 85 6.09 -47.57 6.99
CA GLY A 85 4.79 -46.90 7.08
C GLY A 85 4.57 -45.91 5.96
N ASN A 86 4.42 -46.41 4.72
CA ASN A 86 3.83 -45.64 3.62
C ASN A 86 2.45 -45.14 4.07
N ILE A 87 2.37 -43.88 4.50
CA ILE A 87 1.10 -43.18 4.67
C ILE A 87 0.91 -42.39 3.38
N GLU A 88 -0.04 -42.88 2.59
CA GLU A 88 -0.47 -42.27 1.35
C GLU A 88 -1.15 -40.92 1.62
N ASN A 89 -0.69 -39.90 0.88
CA ASN A 89 -1.49 -38.94 0.11
C ASN A 89 -2.61 -38.18 0.84
N ILE A 90 -2.44 -36.85 0.96
CA ILE A 90 -3.55 -35.90 0.90
C ILE A 90 -3.10 -34.61 0.19
N GLY A 91 -3.37 -34.56 -1.11
CA GLY A 91 -3.89 -33.37 -1.77
C GLY A 91 -2.88 -32.30 -2.20
N GLU A 92 -1.91 -32.67 -3.03
CA GLU A 92 -1.26 -31.71 -3.90
C GLU A 92 -2.27 -31.33 -4.99
N THR A 93 -3.04 -30.27 -4.75
CA THR A 93 -3.81 -29.62 -5.79
C THR A 93 -2.83 -28.98 -6.75
N ASP A 94 -2.80 -29.44 -8.01
CA ASP A 94 -2.05 -28.85 -9.15
C ASP A 94 -2.51 -27.41 -9.51
N ALA A 95 -3.02 -26.65 -8.55
CA ALA A 95 -3.36 -25.25 -8.74
C ALA A 95 -2.06 -24.43 -8.73
N PRO A 96 -1.89 -23.48 -9.65
CA PRO A 96 -0.74 -22.58 -9.62
C PRO A 96 -0.68 -21.85 -8.26
N GLU A 97 0.55 -21.65 -7.78
CA GLU A 97 0.86 -20.89 -6.56
C GLU A 97 0.18 -19.51 -6.62
N LYS A 98 -0.63 -19.18 -5.61
CA LYS A 98 -1.41 -17.94 -5.53
C LYS A 98 -0.51 -16.80 -5.05
N LYS A 99 -0.30 -15.82 -5.92
CA LYS A 99 0.60 -14.69 -5.70
C LYS A 99 -0.13 -13.44 -5.23
N GLY A 100 -1.44 -13.35 -5.35
CA GLY A 100 -2.25 -12.25 -4.82
C GLY A 100 -3.56 -12.72 -4.20
N GLY A 101 -4.08 -11.99 -3.22
CA GLY A 101 -5.32 -12.35 -2.53
C GLY A 101 -5.38 -11.75 -1.13
N SER A 102 -5.99 -12.46 -0.18
CA SER A 102 -5.87 -12.08 1.23
C SER A 102 -4.48 -12.42 1.74
N TYR A 103 -3.98 -11.68 2.72
CA TYR A 103 -2.69 -11.96 3.35
C TYR A 103 -2.60 -13.41 3.84
N ASP A 104 -3.65 -13.95 4.45
CA ASP A 104 -3.66 -15.32 4.96
C ASP A 104 -3.53 -16.38 3.86
N GLU A 105 -4.08 -16.13 2.67
CA GLU A 105 -3.93 -17.02 1.51
C GLU A 105 -2.51 -16.95 0.96
N VAL A 106 -1.97 -15.74 0.80
CA VAL A 106 -0.65 -15.50 0.18
C VAL A 106 0.50 -15.88 1.13
N PHE A 107 0.36 -15.66 2.43
CA PHE A 107 1.38 -15.93 3.46
C PHE A 107 1.69 -17.43 3.61
N ARG A 108 0.68 -18.28 3.44
CA ARG A 108 0.83 -19.75 3.55
C ARG A 108 1.79 -20.32 2.49
N GLU A 109 2.09 -19.57 1.45
CA GLU A 109 2.93 -19.98 0.33
C GLU A 109 4.38 -19.42 0.40
N GLY A 110 4.80 -18.82 1.52
CA GLY A 110 6.04 -18.06 1.63
C GLY A 110 7.28 -18.84 2.09
N LYS A 111 8.29 -18.95 1.22
CA LYS A 111 9.70 -19.17 1.60
C LYS A 111 10.26 -17.82 2.11
N GLY A 112 10.10 -17.55 3.41
CA GLY A 112 10.40 -16.24 4.04
C GLY A 112 11.81 -15.68 3.83
N ASP A 113 12.76 -16.53 3.41
CA ASP A 113 14.12 -16.10 3.06
C ASP A 113 14.19 -15.30 1.76
N LYS A 114 13.28 -15.55 0.80
CA LYS A 114 13.30 -14.93 -0.53
C LYS A 114 12.11 -14.02 -0.80
N TYR A 115 10.94 -14.39 -0.28
CA TYR A 115 9.69 -13.70 -0.59
C TYR A 115 9.03 -13.19 0.68
N GLU A 116 8.39 -12.02 0.56
CA GLU A 116 7.57 -11.40 1.59
C GLU A 116 6.18 -11.09 1.01
N VAL A 117 5.21 -10.92 1.89
CA VAL A 117 3.82 -10.59 1.52
C VAL A 117 3.60 -9.11 1.79
N HIS A 118 3.28 -8.37 0.73
CA HIS A 118 3.09 -6.94 0.77
C HIS A 118 1.61 -6.59 0.77
N HIS A 119 1.17 -5.93 1.83
CA HIS A 119 -0.19 -5.43 1.96
C HIS A 119 -0.43 -4.21 1.06
N MET A 120 -1.56 -4.25 0.34
CA MET A 120 -2.01 -3.15 -0.52
C MET A 120 -3.53 -2.96 -0.35
N PRO A 121 -4.01 -1.85 0.25
CA PRO A 121 -3.26 -0.83 1.00
C PRO A 121 -2.49 -1.41 2.20
N ALA A 122 -1.57 -0.63 2.77
CA ALA A 122 -0.81 -1.05 3.95
C ALA A 122 -1.72 -1.47 5.12
N ASP A 123 -1.37 -2.55 5.82
CA ASP A 123 -2.13 -3.10 6.96
C ASP A 123 -2.47 -2.03 8.01
N SER A 124 -1.49 -1.21 8.39
CA SER A 124 -1.68 -0.12 9.37
C SER A 124 -2.62 1.01 8.92
N ALA A 125 -2.94 1.09 7.62
CA ALA A 125 -3.89 2.05 7.06
C ALA A 125 -5.30 1.46 6.87
N SER A 126 -5.42 0.13 6.83
CA SER A 126 -6.68 -0.58 6.58
C SER A 126 -7.51 -0.77 7.86
N ASN A 127 -8.83 -0.84 7.68
CA ASN A 127 -9.77 -1.23 8.74
C ASN A 127 -10.06 -2.74 8.76
N LEU A 128 -9.46 -3.50 7.83
CA LEU A 128 -9.61 -4.94 7.75
C LEU A 128 -8.75 -5.63 8.82
N GLU A 129 -9.14 -6.84 9.23
CA GLU A 129 -8.22 -7.69 9.98
C GLU A 129 -7.01 -8.02 9.10
N ARG A 130 -5.82 -8.13 9.71
CA ARG A 130 -4.57 -8.35 8.99
C ARG A 130 -4.63 -9.51 8.01
N GLY A 131 -5.22 -10.65 8.41
CA GLY A 131 -5.36 -11.82 7.53
C GLY A 131 -6.26 -11.61 6.30
N ASP A 132 -7.19 -10.66 6.41
CA ASP A 132 -8.17 -10.29 5.37
C ASP A 132 -7.70 -9.08 4.51
N GLY A 133 -6.59 -8.45 4.86
CA GLY A 133 -6.02 -7.37 4.06
C GLY A 133 -5.60 -7.89 2.68
N PRO A 134 -5.94 -7.21 1.56
CA PRO A 134 -5.42 -7.57 0.26
C PRO A 134 -3.90 -7.45 0.24
N ALA A 135 -3.25 -8.39 -0.42
CA ALA A 135 -1.81 -8.48 -0.46
C ALA A 135 -1.31 -9.20 -1.72
N ILE A 136 -0.04 -8.97 -2.03
CA ILE A 136 0.71 -9.68 -3.07
C ILE A 136 1.98 -10.31 -2.50
N LYS A 137 2.43 -11.39 -3.12
CA LYS A 137 3.74 -11.99 -2.90
C LYS A 137 4.78 -11.25 -3.71
N MET A 138 5.84 -10.78 -3.07
CA MET A 138 6.93 -10.10 -3.76
C MET A 138 8.31 -10.50 -3.23
N GLU A 139 9.36 -10.22 -4.00
CA GLU A 139 10.72 -10.46 -3.54
C GLU A 139 11.06 -9.52 -2.38
N LYS A 140 11.78 -10.03 -1.37
CA LYS A 140 12.14 -9.29 -0.16
C LYS A 140 12.91 -7.98 -0.45
N GLU A 141 13.76 -8.01 -1.47
CA GLU A 141 14.53 -6.83 -1.89
C GLU A 141 13.64 -5.75 -2.53
N ASP A 142 12.60 -6.17 -3.25
CA ASP A 142 11.63 -5.26 -3.86
C ASP A 142 10.66 -4.72 -2.80
N HIS A 143 10.24 -5.54 -1.84
CA HIS A 143 9.38 -5.09 -0.75
C HIS A 143 9.98 -3.92 0.03
N ARG A 144 11.29 -3.96 0.29
CA ARG A 144 11.99 -2.86 0.97
C ARG A 144 12.02 -1.55 0.20
N GLN A 145 11.72 -1.59 -1.10
CA GLN A 145 11.72 -0.41 -1.96
C GLN A 145 10.32 0.20 -2.10
N THR A 146 9.23 -0.49 -1.73
CA THR A 146 7.88 0.07 -1.85
C THR A 146 7.67 1.27 -0.93
N ALA A 147 6.84 2.22 -1.34
CA ALA A 147 6.70 3.50 -0.65
C ALA A 147 6.10 3.36 0.75
N SER A 148 5.26 2.35 0.98
CA SER A 148 4.65 2.07 2.27
C SER A 148 5.56 1.28 3.22
N CYS A 149 6.72 0.77 2.77
CA CYS A 149 7.61 -0.06 3.56
C CYS A 149 8.54 0.73 4.49
N GLY A 150 8.76 0.21 5.71
CA GLY A 150 9.72 0.74 6.68
C GLY A 150 9.20 1.87 7.58
N SER A 151 10.14 2.61 8.18
CA SER A 151 9.87 3.60 9.23
C SER A 151 10.27 5.04 8.86
N SER A 152 10.65 5.27 7.60
CA SER A 152 10.97 6.62 7.11
C SER A 152 9.78 7.56 7.25
N ARG A 153 10.06 8.86 7.28
CA ARG A 153 9.01 9.88 7.36
C ARG A 153 8.10 9.78 6.13
N GLU A 154 8.70 9.57 4.97
CA GLU A 154 8.03 9.42 3.68
C GLU A 154 7.08 8.20 3.70
N ALA A 155 7.52 7.05 4.22
CA ALA A 155 6.67 5.86 4.34
C ALA A 155 5.51 6.02 5.34
N ARG A 156 5.70 6.86 6.38
CA ARG A 156 4.64 7.20 7.33
C ARG A 156 3.62 8.16 6.70
N GLU A 157 4.08 9.17 5.99
CA GLU A 157 3.24 10.12 5.25
C GLU A 157 2.43 9.39 4.16
N TYR A 158 3.05 8.45 3.45
CA TYR A 158 2.39 7.62 2.45
C TYR A 158 1.24 6.79 3.05
N ARG A 159 1.49 6.05 4.14
CA ARG A 159 0.45 5.28 4.84
C ARG A 159 -0.64 6.16 5.44
N ALA A 160 -0.31 7.39 5.85
CA ALA A 160 -1.31 8.35 6.32
C ALA A 160 -2.25 8.79 5.18
N GLN A 161 -1.73 9.01 3.98
CA GLN A 161 -2.56 9.31 2.80
C GLN A 161 -3.48 8.15 2.43
N GLN A 162 -2.97 6.91 2.47
CA GLN A 162 -3.80 5.72 2.27
C GLN A 162 -4.94 5.66 3.29
N LYS A 163 -4.62 5.90 4.57
CA LYS A 163 -5.61 5.89 5.65
C LYS A 163 -6.70 6.94 5.43
N GLU A 164 -6.31 8.17 5.05
CA GLU A 164 -7.25 9.25 4.77
C GLU A 164 -8.21 8.90 3.62
N LEU A 165 -7.71 8.28 2.55
CA LEU A 165 -8.54 7.79 1.45
C LEU A 165 -9.51 6.69 1.91
N ILE A 166 -9.03 5.74 2.70
CA ILE A 166 -9.87 4.64 3.23
C ILE A 166 -10.97 5.21 4.14
N GLU A 167 -10.66 6.17 5.01
CA GLU A 167 -11.65 6.84 5.87
C GLU A 167 -12.72 7.62 5.07
N GLN A 168 -12.38 8.07 3.85
CA GLN A 168 -13.33 8.68 2.91
C GLN A 168 -14.14 7.66 2.08
N GLY A 169 -13.97 6.36 2.31
CA GLY A 169 -14.60 5.30 1.51
C GLY A 169 -13.98 5.12 0.12
N LYS A 170 -12.72 5.54 -0.05
CA LYS A 170 -11.97 5.49 -1.31
C LYS A 170 -10.91 4.40 -1.27
N PHE A 171 -11.29 3.19 -0.90
CA PHE A 171 -10.36 2.07 -0.77
C PHE A 171 -9.58 1.80 -2.06
N ARG A 172 -10.24 1.87 -3.22
CA ARG A 172 -9.59 1.69 -4.52
C ARG A 172 -8.57 2.77 -4.85
N GLU A 173 -8.76 4.00 -4.39
CA GLU A 173 -7.76 5.07 -4.58
C GLU A 173 -6.52 4.78 -3.74
N ALA A 174 -6.70 4.36 -2.47
CA ALA A 174 -5.58 3.95 -1.62
C ALA A 174 -4.82 2.74 -2.18
N LEU A 175 -5.55 1.80 -2.79
CA LEU A 175 -4.97 0.64 -3.46
C LEU A 175 -4.20 1.03 -4.72
N GLN A 176 -4.76 1.93 -5.52
CA GLN A 176 -4.13 2.40 -6.75
C GLN A 176 -2.78 3.07 -6.48
N MET A 177 -2.63 3.77 -5.34
CA MET A 177 -1.33 4.32 -4.93
C MET A 177 -0.23 3.24 -4.92
N ASP A 178 -0.52 2.07 -4.34
CA ASP A 178 0.47 0.98 -4.27
C ASP A 178 0.71 0.32 -5.63
N ILE A 179 -0.34 0.19 -6.46
CA ILE A 179 -0.19 -0.34 -7.82
C ILE A 179 0.72 0.58 -8.64
N ASP A 180 0.50 1.88 -8.57
CA ASP A 180 1.30 2.89 -9.27
C ASP A 180 2.76 2.86 -8.78
N ASP A 181 2.98 2.78 -7.46
CA ASP A 181 4.32 2.69 -6.86
C ASP A 181 5.08 1.44 -7.33
N ILE A 182 4.40 0.29 -7.38
CA ILE A 182 4.96 -0.98 -7.84
C ILE A 182 5.27 -0.92 -9.34
N HIS A 183 4.37 -0.37 -10.15
CA HIS A 183 4.60 -0.21 -11.60
C HIS A 183 5.74 0.75 -11.90
N GLU A 184 5.86 1.86 -11.15
CA GLU A 184 6.96 2.81 -11.31
C GLU A 184 8.32 2.14 -11.04
N LYS A 185 8.40 1.28 -10.02
CA LYS A 185 9.66 0.66 -9.57
C LYS A 185 10.02 -0.62 -10.31
N PHE A 186 9.02 -1.43 -10.66
CA PHE A 186 9.23 -2.81 -11.10
C PHE A 186 8.58 -3.14 -12.44
N GLY A 187 7.87 -2.20 -13.06
CA GLY A 187 7.13 -2.44 -14.30
C GLY A 187 6.06 -3.51 -14.12
N ASP A 188 5.99 -4.46 -15.04
CA ASP A 188 4.99 -5.53 -15.11
C ASP A 188 5.32 -6.77 -14.25
N LYS A 189 6.43 -6.74 -13.50
CA LYS A 189 6.94 -7.89 -12.73
C LYS A 189 5.90 -8.54 -11.81
N TYR A 190 4.95 -7.75 -11.30
CA TYR A 190 3.95 -8.18 -10.32
C TYR A 190 2.52 -8.17 -10.86
N ASP A 191 2.30 -8.02 -12.17
CA ASP A 191 0.96 -7.88 -12.76
C ASP A 191 0.06 -9.10 -12.51
N ASP A 192 0.62 -10.32 -12.55
CA ASP A 192 -0.13 -11.54 -12.25
C ASP A 192 -0.65 -11.51 -10.80
N ALA A 193 0.21 -11.13 -9.85
CA ALA A 193 -0.13 -11.04 -8.43
C ALA A 193 -1.12 -9.91 -8.15
N ILE A 194 -0.94 -8.75 -8.78
CA ILE A 194 -1.87 -7.63 -8.69
C ILE A 194 -3.25 -8.04 -9.25
N SER A 195 -3.28 -8.76 -10.36
CA SER A 195 -4.54 -9.22 -10.97
C SER A 195 -5.32 -10.15 -10.03
N GLU A 196 -4.66 -11.13 -9.42
CA GLU A 196 -5.27 -12.02 -8.43
C GLU A 196 -5.75 -11.26 -7.17
N MET A 197 -4.99 -10.28 -6.71
CA MET A 197 -5.37 -9.43 -5.58
C MET A 197 -6.58 -8.54 -5.93
N LEU A 198 -6.68 -8.01 -7.15
CA LEU A 198 -7.83 -7.23 -7.61
C LEU A 198 -9.11 -8.07 -7.66
N GLU A 199 -9.04 -9.33 -8.08
CA GLU A 199 -10.19 -10.26 -7.99
C GLU A 199 -10.66 -10.44 -6.54
N TYR A 200 -9.74 -10.46 -5.58
CA TYR A 200 -10.08 -10.51 -4.16
C TYR A 200 -10.70 -9.20 -3.65
N VAL A 201 -10.19 -8.05 -4.09
CA VAL A 201 -10.76 -6.74 -3.75
C VAL A 201 -12.19 -6.60 -4.28
N ASP A 202 -12.45 -7.05 -5.51
CA ASP A 202 -13.80 -7.08 -6.08
C ASP A 202 -14.78 -7.88 -5.21
N LYS A 203 -14.31 -9.01 -4.64
CA LYS A 203 -15.09 -9.81 -3.69
C LYS A 203 -15.34 -9.06 -2.38
N LEU A 204 -14.33 -8.41 -1.81
CA LEU A 204 -14.49 -7.60 -0.58
C LEU A 204 -15.51 -6.47 -0.78
N GLU A 205 -15.48 -5.83 -1.95
CA GLU A 205 -16.42 -4.77 -2.33
C GLU A 205 -17.85 -5.33 -2.45
N ALA A 206 -18.02 -6.47 -3.13
CA ALA A 206 -19.32 -7.14 -3.24
C ALA A 206 -19.88 -7.60 -1.87
N GLU A 207 -19.01 -7.94 -0.92
CA GLU A 207 -19.36 -8.29 0.46
C GLU A 207 -19.61 -7.05 1.34
N GLY A 208 -19.36 -5.84 0.84
CA GLY A 208 -19.53 -4.58 1.58
C GLY A 208 -18.47 -4.35 2.67
N LYS A 209 -17.32 -5.01 2.59
CA LYS A 209 -16.27 -4.94 3.63
C LYS A 209 -15.38 -3.70 3.53
N ILE A 210 -15.28 -3.09 2.34
CA ILE A 210 -14.32 -2.00 2.07
C ILE A 210 -14.94 -0.68 1.60
N ASN A 211 -16.20 -0.66 1.17
CA ASN A 211 -16.91 0.53 0.66
C ASN A 211 -18.36 0.63 1.21
N GLY A 212 -18.57 0.17 2.45
CA GLY A 212 -19.89 0.05 3.12
C GLY A 212 -20.40 1.31 3.81
#